data_AF-A0A9E4TJG8-F1
#
_entry.id   AF-A0A9E4TJG8-F1
#
_cell.length_a   1.000
_cell.length_b   1.000
_cell.length_c   1.000
_cell.angle_alpha   90.00
_cell.angle_beta   90.00
_cell.angle_gamma   90.00
#
_symmetry.space_group_name_H-M   'P 1'
#
loop_
_entity.id
_entity.type
_entity.pdbx_description
1 polymer ?
#
loop_
_entity_poly.entity_id
_entity_poly.type
_entity_poly.pdbx_seq_one_letter_code
_entity_poly.pdbx_strand_id
1 'polypeptide(L)'
;WITSDSLRNFIAYDNLRKIELGDTHSPLGGLLVGYAWLFPPLAVATLAVELGAPLALLGGRIARIWALLAWGFHVGVAAVMAIVFPYSLLGIAFAPFFAVERLPLRLPVRLTRRLAPGSATRLR
;
A
#
# COMPACT_ATOMS: atom_id res chain seq x y z
N TRP A 1 -14.47 1.78 20.40
CA TRP A 1 -14.15 1.72 18.95
C TRP A 1 -13.81 0.32 18.45
N ILE A 2 -13.11 -0.52 19.23
CA ILE A 2 -12.56 -1.83 18.77
C ILE A 2 -13.67 -2.88 18.65
N THR A 3 -14.71 -2.73 19.47
CA THR A 3 -15.87 -3.64 19.55
C THR A 3 -17.09 -3.13 18.80
N SER A 4 -17.04 -1.92 18.24
CA SER A 4 -18.20 -1.24 17.67
C SER A 4 -18.19 -1.27 16.14
N ASP A 5 -19.37 -1.12 15.54
CA ASP A 5 -19.62 -0.86 14.11
C ASP A 5 -18.88 0.38 13.54
N SER A 6 -17.90 0.96 14.26
CA SER A 6 -17.18 2.17 13.88
C SER A 6 -16.49 2.05 12.52
N LEU A 7 -15.77 0.96 12.25
CA LEU A 7 -15.12 0.77 10.95
C LEU A 7 -16.16 0.70 9.81
N ARG A 8 -17.24 -0.05 10.03
CA ARG A 8 -18.36 -0.16 9.10
C ARG A 8 -19.01 1.20 8.84
N ASN A 9 -19.25 1.97 9.90
CA ASN A 9 -19.86 3.30 9.84
C ASN A 9 -18.95 4.29 9.12
N PHE A 10 -17.63 4.25 9.35
CA PHE A 10 -16.70 5.11 8.61
C PHE A 10 -16.71 4.79 7.12
N ILE A 11 -16.70 3.51 6.75
CA ILE A 11 -16.76 3.09 5.34
C ILE A 11 -18.10 3.50 4.71
N ALA A 12 -19.21 3.27 5.40
CA ALA A 12 -20.54 3.63 4.92
C ALA A 12 -20.70 5.14 4.74
N TYR A 13 -20.31 5.92 5.76
CA TYR A 13 -20.39 7.37 5.74
C TYR A 13 -19.51 8.00 4.67
N ASP A 14 -18.26 7.55 4.54
CA ASP A 14 -17.32 8.03 3.51
C ASP A 14 -17.89 7.82 2.09
N ASN A 15 -18.35 6.60 1.78
CA ASN A 15 -18.91 6.29 0.48
C ASN A 15 -20.22 7.06 0.20
N LEU A 16 -21.13 7.14 1.17
CA LEU A 16 -22.36 7.90 1.02
C LEU A 16 -22.05 9.38 0.76
N ARG A 17 -21.15 9.98 1.54
CA ARG A 17 -20.74 11.37 1.35
C ARG A 17 -20.16 11.62 -0.04
N LYS A 18 -19.33 10.69 -0.56
CA LYS A 18 -18.77 10.79 -1.92
C LYS A 18 -19.86 10.73 -2.98
N ILE A 19 -20.86 9.86 -2.83
CA ILE A 19 -22.02 9.79 -3.73
C ILE A 19 -22.77 11.13 -3.74
N GLU A 20 -23.10 11.68 -2.57
CA GLU A 20 -23.82 12.95 -2.45
C GLU A 20 -23.06 14.14 -3.07
N LEU A 21 -21.72 14.08 -3.04
CA LEU A 21 -20.86 15.12 -3.62
C LEU A 21 -20.51 14.86 -5.10
N GLY A 22 -20.99 13.77 -5.70
CA GLY A 22 -20.65 13.39 -7.07
C GLY A 22 -19.18 12.97 -7.28
N ASP A 23 -18.51 12.54 -6.21
CA ASP A 23 -17.11 12.10 -6.22
C ASP A 23 -16.99 10.58 -6.44
N THR A 24 -15.76 10.13 -6.70
CA THR A 24 -15.42 8.71 -6.83
C THR A 24 -15.64 7.99 -5.50
N HIS A 25 -16.44 6.92 -5.53
CA HIS A 25 -16.73 6.07 -4.38
C HIS A 25 -16.42 4.60 -4.70
N SER A 26 -16.43 3.74 -3.68
CA SER A 26 -16.19 2.31 -3.83
C SER A 26 -17.51 1.52 -3.89
N PRO A 27 -17.81 0.85 -5.02
CA PRO A 27 -18.92 -0.10 -5.08
C PRO A 27 -18.73 -1.28 -4.11
N LEU A 28 -17.48 -1.70 -3.89
CA LEU A 28 -17.15 -2.79 -2.97
C LEU A 28 -17.44 -2.40 -1.52
N GLY A 29 -17.12 -1.17 -1.13
CA GLY A 29 -17.48 -0.62 0.17
C GLY A 29 -18.98 -0.65 0.42
N GLY A 30 -19.77 -0.17 -0.56
CA GLY A 30 -21.23 -0.21 -0.49
C GLY A 30 -21.80 -1.62 -0.34
N LEU A 31 -21.28 -2.59 -1.10
CA LEU A 31 -21.69 -4.00 -1.01
C LEU A 31 -21.32 -4.62 0.35
N LEU A 32 -20.08 -4.41 0.82
CA LEU A 32 -19.58 -5.06 2.02
C LEU A 32 -20.24 -4.54 3.30
N VAL A 33 -20.69 -3.29 3.33
CA VAL A 33 -21.43 -2.71 4.47
C VAL A 33 -22.69 -3.51 4.81
N GLY A 34 -23.26 -4.31 3.90
CA GLY A 34 -24.35 -5.25 4.19
C GLY A 34 -23.96 -6.40 5.14
N TYR A 35 -22.68 -6.74 5.23
CA TYR A 35 -22.17 -7.89 5.99
C TYR A 35 -21.50 -7.45 7.29
N ALA A 36 -22.31 -7.05 8.28
CA ALA A 36 -21.83 -6.48 9.55
C ALA A 36 -20.76 -7.32 10.28
N TRP A 37 -20.87 -8.65 10.20
CA TRP A 37 -19.97 -9.59 10.87
C TRP A 37 -18.50 -9.51 10.37
N LEU A 38 -18.26 -8.96 9.18
CA LEU A 38 -16.90 -8.79 8.63
C LEU A 38 -16.09 -7.70 9.35
N PHE A 39 -16.76 -6.66 9.84
CA PHE A 39 -16.07 -5.45 10.28
C PHE A 39 -15.39 -5.56 11.64
N PRO A 40 -15.93 -6.25 12.66
CA PRO A 40 -15.21 -6.45 13.92
C PRO A 40 -13.83 -7.11 13.77
N PRO A 41 -13.67 -8.27 13.10
CA PRO A 41 -12.35 -8.86 12.92
C PRO A 41 -11.43 -7.99 12.06
N LEU A 42 -11.97 -7.30 11.04
CA LEU A 42 -11.18 -6.35 10.24
C LEU A 42 -10.70 -5.17 11.09
N ALA A 43 -11.53 -4.60 11.95
CA ALA A 43 -11.16 -3.50 12.83
C ALA A 43 -10.06 -3.90 13.81
N VAL A 44 -10.13 -5.12 14.36
CA VAL A 44 -9.07 -5.68 15.20
C VAL A 44 -7.79 -5.85 14.38
N ALA A 45 -7.89 -6.40 13.17
CA ALA A 45 -6.74 -6.60 12.29
C ALA A 45 -6.06 -5.28 11.89
N THR A 46 -6.84 -4.27 11.47
CA THR A 46 -6.29 -2.95 11.09
C THR A 46 -5.63 -2.27 12.27
N LEU A 47 -6.23 -2.36 13.46
CA LEU A 47 -5.62 -1.81 14.66
C LEU A 47 -4.33 -2.55 15.05
N ALA A 48 -4.32 -3.88 14.95
CA ALA A 48 -3.13 -4.67 15.23
C ALA A 48 -1.96 -4.31 14.29
N VAL A 49 -2.26 -4.04 13.01
CA VAL A 49 -1.26 -3.57 12.04
C VAL A 49 -0.75 -2.16 12.39
N GLU A 50 -1.66 -1.26 12.75
CA GLU A 50 -1.33 0.13 13.11
C GLU A 50 -0.48 0.19 14.39
N LEU A 51 -0.92 -0.45 15.47
CA LEU A 51 -0.17 -0.53 16.73
C LEU A 51 1.11 -1.37 16.59
N GLY A 52 1.14 -2.29 15.63
CA GLY A 52 2.29 -3.11 15.30
C GLY A 52 3.42 -2.36 14.58
N ALA A 53 3.25 -1.09 14.22
CA ALA A 53 4.25 -0.31 13.49
C ALA A 53 5.68 -0.37 14.06
N PRO A 54 5.90 -0.34 15.39
CA PRO A 54 7.25 -0.47 15.97
C PRO A 54 7.96 -1.80 15.63
N LEU A 55 7.21 -2.87 15.29
CA LEU A 55 7.79 -4.15 14.86
C LEU A 55 8.60 -4.03 13.57
N ALA A 56 8.34 -3.00 12.76
CA ALA A 56 9.13 -2.67 11.58
C ALA A 56 10.62 -2.41 11.92
N LEU A 57 10.91 -1.93 13.13
CA LEU A 57 12.25 -1.59 13.58
C LEU A 57 13.09 -2.82 13.96
N LEU A 58 12.46 -3.97 14.22
CA LEU A 58 13.15 -5.21 14.59
C LEU A 58 13.89 -5.87 13.40
N GLY A 59 13.61 -5.41 12.18
CA GLY A 59 14.23 -5.93 10.97
C GLY A 59 13.85 -7.38 10.64
N GLY A 60 14.58 -7.96 9.68
CA GLY A 60 14.46 -9.36 9.30
C GLY A 60 13.06 -9.76 8.80
N ARG A 61 12.60 -10.95 9.23
CA ARG A 61 11.31 -11.51 8.79
C ARG A 61 10.11 -10.76 9.40
N ILE A 62 10.23 -10.30 10.64
CA ILE A 62 9.14 -9.61 11.35
C ILE A 62 8.79 -8.31 10.63
N ALA A 63 9.80 -7.50 10.31
CA ALA A 63 9.59 -6.24 9.59
C ALA A 63 8.96 -6.45 8.21
N ARG A 64 9.36 -7.51 7.49
CA ARG A 64 8.74 -7.86 6.19
C ARG A 64 7.29 -8.29 6.31
N ILE A 65 6.96 -9.11 7.32
CA ILE A 65 5.57 -9.51 7.57
C ILE A 65 4.73 -8.29 7.88
N TRP A 66 5.19 -7.42 8.79
CA TRP A 66 4.49 -6.19 9.10
C TRP A 66 4.32 -5.30 7.86
N ALA A 67 5.37 -5.13 7.04
CA ALA A 67 5.30 -4.33 5.81
C ALA A 67 4.26 -4.87 4.81
N LEU A 68 4.17 -6.21 4.65
CA LEU A 68 3.15 -6.83 3.81
C LEU A 68 1.73 -6.61 4.36
N LEU A 69 1.55 -6.69 5.68
CA LEU A 69 0.27 -6.43 6.33
C LEU A 69 -0.14 -4.96 6.19
N ALA A 70 0.79 -4.02 6.39
CA ALA A 70 0.58 -2.59 6.21
C ALA A 70 0.26 -2.24 4.75
N TRP A 71 0.95 -2.87 3.80
CA TRP A 71 0.61 -2.74 2.39
C TRP A 71 -0.80 -3.27 2.09
N GLY A 72 -1.14 -4.46 2.60
CA GLY A 72 -2.48 -5.04 2.47
C GLY A 72 -3.58 -4.17 3.07
N PHE A 73 -3.29 -3.51 4.21
CA PHE A 73 -4.18 -2.51 4.79
C PHE A 73 -4.47 -1.35 3.82
N HIS A 74 -3.44 -0.78 3.19
CA HIS A 74 -3.64 0.31 2.22
C HIS A 74 -4.39 -0.15 0.97
N VAL A 75 -4.13 -1.36 0.48
CA VAL A 75 -4.91 -1.96 -0.62
C VAL A 75 -6.37 -2.11 -0.21
N GLY A 76 -6.62 -2.58 1.02
CA GLY A 76 -7.97 -2.71 1.58
C GLY A 76 -8.70 -1.36 1.64
N VAL A 77 -8.05 -0.32 2.16
CA VAL A 77 -8.60 1.04 2.22
C VAL A 77 -8.94 1.56 0.81
N ALA A 78 -8.03 1.40 -0.15
CA ALA A 78 -8.31 1.78 -1.54
C ALA A 78 -9.50 1.01 -2.12
N ALA A 79 -9.57 -0.30 -1.85
CA ALA A 79 -10.63 -1.16 -2.36
C ALA A 79 -12.01 -0.80 -1.77
N VAL A 80 -12.13 -0.51 -0.47
CA VAL A 80 -13.44 -0.31 0.19
C VAL A 80 -13.81 1.16 0.40
N MET A 81 -12.86 2.09 0.29
CA MET A 81 -13.11 3.54 0.48
C MET A 81 -12.74 4.37 -0.74
N ALA A 82 -12.14 3.79 -1.79
CA ALA A 82 -11.62 4.56 -2.93
C ALA A 82 -10.65 5.70 -2.53
N ILE A 83 -9.92 5.52 -1.42
CA ILE A 83 -8.88 6.45 -0.95
C ILE A 83 -7.52 5.90 -1.35
N VAL A 84 -6.76 6.68 -2.12
CA VAL A 84 -5.49 6.24 -2.70
C VAL A 84 -4.33 6.91 -1.97
N PHE A 85 -3.38 6.10 -1.51
CA PHE A 85 -2.08 6.53 -1.00
C PHE A 85 -0.98 6.04 -1.96
N PRO A 86 -0.61 6.81 -3.00
CA PRO A 86 0.24 6.29 -4.09
C PRO A 86 1.56 5.71 -3.59
N TYR A 87 2.21 6.39 -2.64
CA TYR A 87 3.49 5.97 -2.10
C TYR A 87 3.44 4.61 -1.39
N SER A 88 2.37 4.37 -0.61
CA SER A 88 2.14 3.10 0.06
C SER A 88 1.68 2.01 -0.92
N LEU A 89 0.75 2.32 -1.82
CA LEU A 89 0.17 1.36 -2.77
C LEU A 89 1.20 0.87 -3.79
N LEU A 90 2.09 1.74 -4.27
CA LEU A 90 3.21 1.37 -5.14
C LEU A 90 4.28 0.56 -4.41
N GLY A 91 4.17 0.39 -3.09
CA GLY A 91 5.15 -0.34 -2.29
C GLY A 91 6.43 0.44 -2.01
N ILE A 92 6.54 1.70 -2.46
CA ILE A 92 7.75 2.51 -2.30
C ILE A 92 8.01 2.78 -0.81
N ALA A 93 6.96 3.01 -0.03
CA ALA A 93 7.05 3.13 1.43
C ALA A 93 7.67 1.90 2.12
N PHE A 94 7.54 0.73 1.50
CA PHE A 94 7.94 -0.56 2.07
C PHE A 94 9.19 -1.15 1.40
N ALA A 95 9.67 -0.54 0.32
CA ALA A 95 10.86 -0.97 -0.40
C ALA A 95 12.07 -1.25 0.52
N PRO A 96 12.39 -0.41 1.53
CA PRO A 96 13.54 -0.66 2.41
C PRO A 96 13.53 -2.02 3.13
N PHE A 97 12.38 -2.66 3.32
CA PHE A 97 12.27 -3.95 4.00
C PHE A 97 12.69 -5.16 3.13
N PHE A 98 12.85 -4.97 1.81
CA PHE A 98 13.07 -6.05 0.85
C PHE A 98 14.43 -6.02 0.13
N ALA A 99 15.35 -5.12 0.54
CA ALA A 99 16.68 -4.98 -0.08
C ALA A 99 16.62 -4.87 -1.61
N VAL A 100 15.72 -4.00 -2.10
CA VAL A 100 15.39 -3.84 -3.53
C VAL A 100 16.62 -3.42 -4.35
N GLU A 101 17.60 -2.79 -3.70
CA GLU A 101 18.90 -2.41 -4.28
C GLU A 101 19.76 -3.63 -4.69
N ARG A 102 19.46 -4.81 -4.15
CA ARG A 102 20.14 -6.06 -4.48
C ARG A 102 19.44 -6.85 -5.57
N LEU A 103 18.30 -6.36 -6.09
CA LEU A 103 17.67 -7.00 -7.24
C LEU A 103 18.63 -6.93 -8.42
N PRO A 104 18.93 -8.07 -9.08
CA PRO A 104 19.73 -8.05 -10.28
C PRO A 104 18.93 -7.35 -11.38
N LEU A 105 19.15 -6.05 -11.52
CA LEU A 105 18.64 -5.29 -12.65
C LEU A 105 19.31 -5.87 -13.90
N ARG A 106 18.61 -6.79 -14.57
CA ARG A 106 18.94 -7.19 -15.95
C ARG A 106 18.59 -6.02 -16.86
N LEU A 107 19.34 -4.93 -16.74
CA LEU A 107 19.24 -3.83 -17.68
C LEU A 107 19.58 -4.39 -19.06
N PRO A 108 18.72 -4.19 -20.07
CA PRO A 108 19.05 -4.60 -21.41
C PRO A 108 20.33 -3.86 -21.82
N VAL A 109 21.38 -4.65 -22.11
CA VAL A 109 22.74 -4.22 -22.52
C VAL A 109 22.74 -3.18 -23.66
N ARG A 110 21.61 -2.99 -24.34
CA ARG A 110 21.40 -1.97 -25.37
C ARG A 110 21.41 -0.53 -24.84
N LEU A 111 21.01 -0.28 -23.58
CA LEU A 111 21.01 1.09 -23.02
C LEU A 111 22.39 1.51 -22.50
N THR A 112 23.16 0.58 -21.92
CA THR A 112 24.49 0.88 -21.36
C THR A 112 25.52 1.21 -22.45
N ARG A 113 25.34 0.72 -23.68
CA ARG A 113 26.23 1.03 -24.80
C ARG A 113 26.08 2.46 -25.34
N ARG A 114 24.97 3.15 -25.08
CA ARG A 114 24.73 4.55 -25.47
C ARG A 114 25.28 5.57 -24.47
N LEU A 115 25.62 5.14 -23.25
CA LEU A 115 26.18 5.98 -22.20
C LEU A 115 27.69 5.82 -22.03
N ALA A 116 28.34 4.94 -22.81
CA ALA A 116 29.79 4.94 -22.89
C ALA A 116 30.22 6.26 -23.56
N PRO A 117 30.95 7.15 -22.85
CA PRO A 117 31.47 8.35 -23.47
C PRO A 117 32.39 7.92 -24.60
N GLY A 118 31.98 8.23 -25.83
CA GLY A 118 32.80 8.07 -27.03
C GLY A 118 34.13 8.74 -26.77
N SER A 119 35.18 7.93 -26.82
CA SER A 119 36.58 8.30 -26.74
C SER A 119 36.91 9.29 -27.85
N ALA A 120 36.70 10.58 -27.57
CA ALA A 120 37.26 11.67 -28.35
C ALA A 120 38.77 11.73 -28.07
N THR A 121 39.53 10.80 -28.65
CA THR A 121 40.99 10.92 -28.69
C THR A 121 41.53 10.12 -29.87
N ARG A 122 41.66 10.82 -31.00
CA ARG A 122 42.83 10.80 -31.90
C ARG A 122 42.50 11.58 -33.17
N LEU A 123 42.91 12.85 -33.20
CA LEU A 123 43.40 13.46 -34.42
C LEU A 123 44.84 13.85 -34.17
N ARG A 124 45.69 13.35 -35.07
CA ARG A 124 47.12 13.61 -35.18
C ARG A 124 47.35 15.03 -35.68
#